data_AF-A0A0M5JCW1-F1
#
_entry.id   AF-A0A0M5JCW1-F1
#
_cell.length_a   1.000
_cell.length_b   1.000
_cell.length_c   1.000
_cell.angle_alpha   90.00
_cell.angle_beta   90.00
_cell.angle_gamma   90.00
#
_symmetry.space_group_name_H-M   'P 1'
#
loop_
_entity.id
_entity.type
_entity.pdbx_description
1 polymer ?
#
loop_
_entity_poly.entity_id
_entity_poly.type
_entity_poly.pdbx_seq_one_letter_code
_entity_poly.pdbx_strand_id
1 'polypeptide(L)'
;MQDYIQLQLKKSYEYLLLATHFNSYQMNRPGFQKLYQGLSDRAFDDTIALIKQVTRRGGAVDFSKPHDKGVANPPEVHLNELESLARALDNEKELTLGAIHVHTSATHGTTASREHDPEMAHYLQENFLSKQSASVRKLSGYANDLSKLVSVREPSLSVYLFDEFLQKQ
;
A
#
# COMPACT_ATOMS: atom_id res chain seq x y z
N MET A 1 -1.20 -13.90 9.09
CA MET A 1 -2.32 -13.69 8.13
C MET A 1 -3.27 -12.62 8.63
N GLN A 2 -3.84 -12.78 9.84
CA GLN A 2 -4.65 -11.74 10.47
C GLN A 2 -3.92 -10.40 10.54
N ASP A 3 -2.63 -10.41 10.93
CA ASP A 3 -1.79 -9.21 10.96
C ASP A 3 -1.62 -8.56 9.58
N TYR A 4 -1.58 -9.37 8.51
CA TYR A 4 -1.45 -8.89 7.14
C TYR A 4 -2.76 -8.24 6.64
N ILE A 5 -3.92 -8.78 7.04
CA ILE A 5 -5.24 -8.17 6.77
C ILE A 5 -5.34 -6.82 7.45
N GLN A 6 -4.95 -6.73 8.73
CA GLN A 6 -4.96 -5.48 9.47
C GLN A 6 -3.98 -4.46 8.90
N LEU A 7 -2.81 -4.91 8.45
CA LEU A 7 -1.83 -4.05 7.78
C LEU A 7 -2.41 -3.45 6.48
N GLN A 8 -3.03 -4.27 5.62
CA GLN A 8 -3.66 -3.79 4.39
C GLN A 8 -4.76 -2.76 4.66
N LEU A 9 -5.62 -3.03 5.65
CA LEU A 9 -6.66 -2.09 6.07
C LEU A 9 -6.10 -0.78 6.61
N LYS A 10 -4.99 -0.83 7.35
CA LYS A 10 -4.31 0.39 7.79
C LYS A 10 -3.77 1.17 6.61
N LYS A 11 -3.06 0.51 5.69
CA LYS A 11 -2.47 1.19 4.52
C LYS A 11 -3.54 1.79 3.62
N SER A 12 -4.70 1.15 3.46
CA SER A 12 -5.82 1.73 2.72
C SER A 12 -6.28 3.06 3.35
N TYR A 13 -6.38 3.11 4.67
CA TYR A 13 -6.72 4.34 5.40
C TYR A 13 -5.62 5.41 5.29
N GLU A 14 -4.35 5.04 5.39
CA GLU A 14 -3.23 5.98 5.20
C GLU A 14 -3.24 6.61 3.79
N TYR A 15 -3.49 5.81 2.74
CA TYR A 15 -3.61 6.32 1.38
C TYR A 15 -4.84 7.21 1.18
N LEU A 16 -5.95 6.91 1.85
CA LEU A 16 -7.14 7.77 1.83
C LEU A 16 -6.84 9.15 2.41
N LEU A 17 -6.14 9.21 3.55
CA LEU A 17 -5.72 10.47 4.16
C LEU A 17 -4.82 11.26 3.22
N LEU A 18 -3.83 10.62 2.59
CA LEU A 18 -2.98 11.27 1.58
C LEU A 18 -3.81 11.82 0.42
N ALA A 19 -4.76 11.05 -0.12
CA ALA A 19 -5.64 11.51 -1.19
C ALA A 19 -6.43 12.77 -0.78
N THR A 20 -6.99 12.81 0.43
CA THR A 20 -7.73 13.97 0.93
C THR A 20 -6.84 15.20 1.14
N HIS A 21 -5.59 15.00 1.54
CA HIS A 21 -4.63 16.10 1.72
C HIS A 21 -4.24 16.76 0.39
N PHE A 22 -3.99 15.97 -0.66
CA PHE A 22 -3.68 16.50 -1.99
C PHE A 22 -4.90 17.13 -2.69
N ASN A 23 -6.12 16.77 -2.27
CA ASN A 23 -7.36 17.41 -2.69
C ASN A 23 -7.71 18.68 -1.88
N SER A 24 -6.90 19.06 -0.90
CA SER A 24 -7.11 20.32 -0.16
C SER A 24 -6.87 21.53 -1.06
N TYR A 25 -7.60 22.63 -0.82
CA TYR A 25 -7.51 23.88 -1.60
C TYR A 25 -6.08 24.47 -1.63
N GLN A 26 -5.26 24.18 -0.62
CA GLN A 26 -3.87 24.67 -0.54
C GLN A 26 -2.92 23.92 -1.47
N MET A 27 -3.12 22.60 -1.63
CA MET A 27 -2.25 21.75 -2.46
C MET A 27 -2.78 21.64 -3.89
N ASN A 28 -4.09 21.39 -4.03
CA ASN A 28 -4.82 21.28 -5.29
C ASN A 28 -4.06 20.46 -6.36
N ARG A 29 -3.72 19.21 -6.02
CA ARG A 29 -2.98 18.26 -6.88
C ARG A 29 -3.86 17.05 -7.22
N PRO A 30 -4.76 17.17 -8.21
CA PRO A 30 -5.73 16.11 -8.53
C PRO A 30 -5.07 14.84 -9.11
N GLY A 31 -3.89 14.93 -9.73
CA GLY A 31 -3.14 13.76 -10.20
C GLY A 31 -2.62 12.91 -9.04
N PHE A 32 -2.02 13.54 -8.04
CA PHE A 32 -1.62 12.86 -6.81
C PHE A 32 -2.81 12.30 -6.03
N GLN A 33 -3.91 13.05 -5.94
CA GLN A 33 -5.16 12.55 -5.34
C GLN A 33 -5.61 11.26 -6.01
N LYS A 34 -5.71 11.24 -7.35
CA LYS A 34 -6.15 10.07 -8.12
C LYS A 34 -5.24 8.87 -7.89
N LEU A 35 -3.92 9.09 -7.85
CA LEU A 35 -2.94 8.05 -7.54
C LEU A 35 -3.20 7.42 -6.17
N TYR A 36 -3.27 8.23 -5.12
CA TYR A 36 -3.45 7.74 -3.75
C TYR A 36 -4.83 7.13 -3.51
N GLN A 37 -5.88 7.68 -4.12
CA GLN A 37 -7.20 7.08 -4.09
C GLN A 37 -7.19 5.69 -4.73
N GLY A 38 -6.56 5.53 -5.90
CA GLY A 38 -6.41 4.22 -6.54
C GLY A 38 -5.53 3.22 -5.77
N LEU A 39 -4.57 3.69 -4.95
CA LEU A 39 -3.83 2.83 -4.00
C LEU A 39 -4.73 2.40 -2.83
N SER A 40 -5.53 3.34 -2.30
CA SER A 40 -6.46 3.11 -1.19
C SER A 40 -7.53 2.08 -1.55
N ASP A 41 -8.20 2.28 -2.69
CA ASP A 41 -9.26 1.40 -3.18
C ASP A 41 -8.73 -0.02 -3.40
N ARG A 42 -7.53 -0.15 -4.02
CA ARG A 42 -6.88 -1.45 -4.21
C ARG A 42 -6.57 -2.15 -2.89
N ALA A 43 -5.97 -1.45 -1.93
CA ALA A 43 -5.62 -2.03 -0.64
C ALA A 43 -6.88 -2.47 0.14
N PHE A 44 -7.98 -1.74 -0.02
CA PHE A 44 -9.27 -2.11 0.55
C PHE A 44 -9.87 -3.36 -0.12
N ASP A 45 -9.84 -3.42 -1.45
CA ASP A 45 -10.28 -4.60 -2.21
C ASP A 45 -9.45 -5.84 -1.87
N ASP A 46 -8.12 -5.67 -1.75
CA ASP A 46 -7.19 -6.71 -1.33
C ASP A 46 -7.50 -7.18 0.11
N THR A 47 -7.87 -6.27 1.01
CA THR A 47 -8.34 -6.61 2.37
C THR A 47 -9.58 -7.49 2.31
N ILE A 48 -10.57 -7.12 1.50
CA ILE A 48 -11.81 -7.90 1.31
C ILE A 48 -11.47 -9.28 0.73
N ALA A 49 -10.59 -9.36 -0.25
CA ALA A 49 -10.17 -10.62 -0.88
C ALA A 49 -9.49 -11.56 0.12
N LEU A 50 -8.64 -11.02 1.01
CA LEU A 50 -8.01 -11.80 2.07
C LEU A 50 -9.04 -12.30 3.09
N ILE A 51 -9.97 -11.45 3.54
CA ILE A 51 -11.04 -11.86 4.46
C ILE A 51 -11.87 -13.00 3.86
N LYS A 52 -12.25 -12.88 2.58
CA LYS A 52 -12.98 -13.94 1.86
C LYS A 52 -12.18 -15.24 1.80
N GLN A 53 -10.87 -15.17 1.60
CA GLN A 53 -10.02 -16.36 1.58
C GLN A 53 -9.93 -17.01 2.97
N VAL A 54 -9.85 -16.23 4.04
CA VAL A 54 -9.86 -16.76 5.42
C VAL A 54 -11.19 -17.44 5.74
N THR A 55 -12.32 -16.79 5.44
CA THR A 55 -13.64 -17.33 5.75
C THR A 55 -13.98 -18.55 4.89
N ARG A 56 -13.53 -18.60 3.63
CA ARG A 56 -13.64 -19.78 2.76
C ARG A 56 -12.98 -21.02 3.36
N ARG A 57 -11.92 -20.83 4.14
CA ARG A 57 -11.19 -21.91 4.82
C ARG A 57 -11.72 -22.22 6.23
N GLY A 58 -12.85 -21.63 6.62
CA GLY A 58 -13.45 -21.82 7.94
C GLY A 58 -12.77 -21.03 9.07
N GLY A 59 -11.84 -20.13 8.72
CA GLY A 59 -11.23 -19.22 9.68
C GLY A 59 -12.13 -18.02 10.00
N ALA A 60 -12.00 -17.47 11.21
CA ALA A 60 -12.60 -16.21 11.59
C ALA A 60 -11.53 -15.12 11.63
N VAL A 61 -11.87 -13.92 11.14
CA VAL A 61 -11.02 -12.73 11.25
C VAL A 61 -11.50 -11.92 12.44
N ASP A 62 -10.62 -11.70 13.40
CA ASP A 62 -10.92 -10.87 14.57
C ASP A 62 -10.30 -9.48 14.41
N PHE A 63 -11.15 -8.46 14.30
CA PHE A 63 -10.75 -7.06 14.20
C PHE A 63 -10.66 -6.36 15.57
N SER A 64 -11.07 -7.03 16.64
CA SER A 64 -11.14 -6.46 17.99
C SER A 64 -9.78 -6.32 18.66
N LYS A 65 -8.77 -7.05 18.18
CA LYS A 65 -7.39 -6.92 18.67
C LYS A 65 -6.74 -5.70 18.03
N PRO A 66 -6.51 -4.60 18.78
CA PRO A 66 -5.67 -3.53 18.29
C PRO A 66 -4.26 -4.11 18.18
N HIS A 67 -3.79 -4.35 16.97
CA HIS A 67 -2.38 -4.57 16.76
C HIS A 67 -1.64 -3.29 17.19
N ASP A 68 -0.41 -3.40 17.71
CA ASP A 68 0.50 -2.25 17.91
C ASP A 68 0.69 -1.40 16.64
N LYS A 69 0.29 -1.94 15.48
CA LYS A 69 0.26 -1.29 14.18
C LYS A 69 -1.16 -0.95 13.71
N GLY A 70 -2.13 -0.77 14.61
CA GLY A 70 -3.48 -0.35 14.25
C GLY A 70 -3.54 1.08 13.71
N VAL A 71 -4.72 1.50 13.27
CA VAL A 71 -5.08 2.88 12.84
C VAL A 71 -5.10 3.86 14.04
N ALA A 72 -4.43 3.52 15.14
CA ALA A 72 -4.53 4.28 16.39
C ALA A 72 -3.87 5.67 16.28
N ASN A 73 -2.86 5.81 15.41
CA ASN A 73 -2.25 7.11 15.13
C ASN A 73 -2.39 7.42 13.63
N PRO A 74 -3.14 8.47 13.24
CA PRO A 74 -3.12 8.94 11.87
C PRO A 74 -1.69 9.38 11.55
N PRO A 75 -1.10 8.95 10.41
CA PRO A 75 0.20 9.45 9.99
C PRO A 75 0.12 10.97 9.82
N GLU A 76 1.22 11.69 10.06
CA GLU A 76 1.32 13.11 9.67
C GLU A 76 1.01 13.23 8.17
N VAL A 77 -0.11 13.88 7.87
CA VAL A 77 -0.62 13.99 6.50
C VAL A 77 0.00 15.19 5.77
N HIS A 78 0.68 16.08 6.50
CA HIS A 78 1.38 17.24 5.96
C HIS A 78 2.74 16.86 5.37
N LEU A 79 2.70 16.11 4.27
CA LEU A 79 3.89 15.67 3.54
C LEU A 79 4.02 16.46 2.23
N ASN A 80 5.25 16.81 1.87
CA ASN A 80 5.54 17.32 0.53
C ASN A 80 5.31 16.24 -0.53
N GLU A 81 5.16 16.60 -1.81
CA GLU A 81 4.89 15.64 -2.90
C GLU A 81 5.95 14.53 -2.96
N LEU A 82 7.23 14.87 -2.82
CA LEU A 82 8.32 13.88 -2.81
C LEU A 82 8.29 12.97 -1.58
N GLU A 83 8.04 13.54 -0.41
CA GLU A 83 7.95 12.79 0.85
C GLU A 83 6.74 11.85 0.83
N SER A 84 5.63 12.27 0.23
CA SER A 84 4.44 11.45 0.07
C SER A 84 4.69 10.22 -0.83
N LEU A 85 5.44 10.37 -1.92
CA LEU A 85 5.83 9.26 -2.79
C LEU A 85 6.81 8.32 -2.09
N ALA A 86 7.77 8.85 -1.34
CA ALA A 86 8.70 8.04 -0.54
C ALA A 86 7.94 7.22 0.51
N ARG A 87 6.99 7.85 1.22
CA ARG A 87 6.12 7.18 2.19
C ARG A 87 5.27 6.10 1.55
N ALA A 88 4.68 6.38 0.38
CA ALA A 88 3.88 5.40 -0.34
C ALA A 88 4.71 4.21 -0.82
N LEU A 89 5.94 4.46 -1.26
CA LEU A 89 6.89 3.41 -1.64
C LEU A 89 7.26 2.53 -0.45
N ASP A 90 7.55 3.12 0.70
CA ASP A 90 7.88 2.35 1.91
C ASP A 90 6.69 1.56 2.44
N ASN A 91 5.47 2.10 2.30
CA ASN A 91 4.23 1.38 2.59
C ASN A 91 4.07 0.14 1.69
N GLU A 92 4.29 0.26 0.38
CA GLU A 92 4.25 -0.89 -0.54
C GLU A 92 5.34 -1.93 -0.25
N LYS A 93 6.53 -1.50 0.17
CA LYS A 93 7.58 -2.43 0.65
C LYS A 93 7.15 -3.16 1.92
N GLU A 94 6.55 -2.46 2.88
CA GLU A 94 6.04 -3.07 4.12
C GLU A 94 4.95 -4.12 3.80
N LEU A 95 4.05 -3.81 2.86
CA LEU A 95 3.05 -4.75 2.37
C LEU A 95 3.69 -5.96 1.67
N THR A 96 4.76 -5.76 0.92
CA THR A 96 5.50 -6.83 0.25
C THR A 96 6.17 -7.76 1.27
N LEU A 97 6.82 -7.19 2.29
CA LEU A 97 7.43 -7.97 3.37
C LEU A 97 6.37 -8.74 4.17
N GLY A 98 5.21 -8.13 4.42
CA GLY A 98 4.06 -8.80 5.04
C GLY A 98 3.58 -10.01 4.22
N ALA A 99 3.44 -9.85 2.90
CA ALA A 99 3.04 -10.95 2.01
C ALA A 99 4.09 -12.08 1.98
N ILE A 100 5.38 -11.74 1.88
CA ILE A 100 6.48 -12.72 1.94
C ILE A 100 6.50 -13.46 3.27
N HIS A 101 6.24 -12.76 4.38
CA HIS A 101 6.19 -13.39 5.70
C HIS A 101 5.06 -14.42 5.80
N VAL A 102 3.86 -14.08 5.30
CA VAL A 102 2.73 -15.03 5.26
C VAL A 102 3.03 -16.20 4.32
N HIS A 103 3.58 -15.93 3.13
CA HIS A 103 3.98 -16.96 2.18
C HIS A 103 5.02 -17.92 2.76
N THR A 104 6.05 -17.39 3.40
CA THR A 104 7.10 -18.17 4.07
C THR A 104 6.51 -19.02 5.18
N SER A 105 5.59 -18.48 5.97
CA SER A 105 4.90 -19.21 7.04
C SER A 105 4.00 -20.33 6.51
N ALA A 106 3.39 -20.14 5.34
CA ALA A 106 2.57 -21.17 4.66
C ALA A 106 3.43 -22.28 4.02
N THR A 107 4.63 -21.93 3.54
CA THR A 107 5.54 -22.84 2.82
C THR A 107 6.44 -23.62 3.79
N HIS A 108 7.10 -22.91 4.70
CA HIS A 108 8.10 -23.43 5.64
C HIS A 108 7.49 -23.41 7.06
N GLY A 109 6.61 -24.36 7.34
CA GLY A 109 5.95 -24.45 8.65
C GLY A 109 6.96 -24.52 9.79
N THR A 110 7.00 -23.50 10.64
CA THR A 110 7.76 -23.55 11.88
C THR A 110 6.89 -24.14 12.98
N THR A 111 7.32 -25.31 13.47
CA THR A 111 6.94 -25.98 14.72
C THR A 111 5.52 -26.58 14.86
N ALA A 112 5.53 -27.91 14.98
CA ALA A 112 4.65 -28.81 15.76
C ALA A 112 3.16 -28.96 15.37
N SER A 113 2.52 -28.05 14.62
CA SER A 113 1.09 -28.21 14.24
C SER A 113 0.62 -27.41 13.02
N ARG A 114 1.53 -26.90 12.19
CA ARG A 114 1.16 -26.18 10.96
C ARG A 114 1.55 -26.99 9.73
N GLU A 115 0.54 -27.62 9.14
CA GLU A 115 0.61 -28.29 7.85
C GLU A 115 1.05 -27.29 6.76
N HIS A 116 1.90 -27.75 5.84
CA HIS A 116 2.29 -27.03 4.64
C HIS A 116 1.04 -26.67 3.84
N ASP A 117 0.84 -25.39 3.55
CA ASP A 117 -0.39 -24.86 2.93
C ASP A 117 -0.08 -24.32 1.53
N PRO A 118 -0.03 -25.20 0.51
CA PRO A 118 0.35 -24.82 -0.85
C PRO A 118 -0.72 -23.97 -1.53
N GLU A 119 -2.00 -24.14 -1.17
CA GLU A 119 -3.10 -23.35 -1.73
C GLU A 119 -2.96 -21.88 -1.34
N MET A 120 -2.71 -21.62 -0.06
CA MET A 120 -2.51 -20.25 0.43
C MET A 120 -1.25 -19.61 -0.15
N ALA A 121 -0.15 -20.38 -0.24
CA ALA A 121 1.09 -19.89 -0.84
C ALA A 121 0.87 -19.48 -2.31
N HIS A 122 0.17 -20.31 -3.09
CA HIS A 122 -0.15 -20.01 -4.48
C HIS A 122 -1.07 -18.79 -4.61
N TYR A 123 -2.13 -18.72 -3.80
CA TYR A 123 -3.07 -17.59 -3.80
C TYR A 123 -2.36 -16.25 -3.55
N LEU A 124 -1.41 -16.20 -2.62
CA LEU A 124 -0.61 -15.02 -2.32
C LEU A 124 0.31 -14.60 -3.47
N GLN A 125 0.92 -15.58 -4.15
CA GLN A 125 1.78 -15.32 -5.30
C GLN A 125 1.01 -14.70 -6.46
N GLU A 126 -0.13 -15.30 -6.82
CA GLU A 126 -0.94 -14.88 -7.95
C GLU A 126 -1.58 -13.50 -7.71
N ASN A 127 -2.22 -13.32 -6.54
CA ASN A 127 -3.11 -12.19 -6.32
C ASN A 127 -2.43 -10.96 -5.70
N PHE A 128 -1.31 -11.12 -5.01
CA PHE A 128 -0.71 -10.03 -4.21
C PHE A 128 0.75 -9.75 -4.59
N LEU A 129 1.64 -10.76 -4.57
CA LEU A 129 3.08 -10.54 -4.76
C LEU A 129 3.39 -9.92 -6.15
N SER A 130 2.72 -10.38 -7.19
CA SER A 130 2.85 -9.81 -8.54
C SER A 130 2.43 -8.32 -8.58
N LYS A 131 1.25 -7.99 -8.03
CA LYS A 131 0.72 -6.62 -7.98
C LYS A 131 1.59 -5.68 -7.15
N GLN A 132 2.10 -6.16 -6.02
CA GLN A 132 2.99 -5.40 -5.14
C GLN A 132 4.31 -5.08 -5.84
N SER A 133 4.92 -6.05 -6.54
CA SER A 133 6.16 -5.81 -7.29
C SER A 133 5.98 -4.75 -8.38
N ALA A 134 4.86 -4.78 -9.11
CA ALA A 134 4.52 -3.78 -10.12
C ALA A 134 4.28 -2.39 -9.49
N SER A 135 3.60 -2.34 -8.33
CA SER A 135 3.34 -1.09 -7.60
C SER A 135 4.61 -0.45 -7.07
N VAL A 136 5.51 -1.25 -6.47
CA VAL A 136 6.84 -0.81 -6.02
C VAL A 136 7.64 -0.26 -7.19
N ARG A 137 7.64 -0.93 -8.35
CA ARG A 137 8.36 -0.47 -9.55
C ARG A 137 7.79 0.86 -10.09
N LYS A 138 6.47 1.02 -10.08
CA LYS A 138 5.78 2.25 -10.52
C LYS A 138 6.12 3.42 -9.61
N LEU A 139 5.93 3.26 -8.30
CA LEU A 139 6.22 4.30 -7.31
C LEU A 139 7.70 4.68 -7.24
N SER A 140 8.61 3.70 -7.36
CA SER A 140 10.05 3.97 -7.41
C SER A 140 10.44 4.78 -8.65
N GLY A 141 9.77 4.53 -9.79
CA GLY A 141 9.95 5.34 -11.00
C GLY A 141 9.53 6.79 -10.77
N TYR A 142 8.31 6.97 -10.24
CA TYR A 142 7.77 8.30 -9.91
C TYR A 142 8.63 9.07 -8.91
N ALA A 143 9.11 8.43 -7.85
CA ALA A 143 9.99 9.07 -6.87
C ALA A 143 11.33 9.51 -7.51
N ASN A 144 11.91 8.69 -8.38
CA ASN A 144 13.15 9.03 -9.09
C ASN A 144 12.96 10.17 -10.09
N ASP A 145 11.86 10.13 -10.86
CA ASP A 145 11.55 11.17 -11.84
C ASP A 145 11.28 12.51 -11.13
N LEU A 146 10.50 12.50 -10.05
CA LEU A 146 10.24 13.71 -9.25
C LEU A 146 11.52 14.23 -8.58
N SER A 147 12.38 13.36 -8.03
CA SER A 147 13.65 13.75 -7.43
C SER A 147 14.58 14.46 -8.44
N LYS A 148 14.65 13.96 -9.68
CA LYS A 148 15.40 14.60 -10.75
C LYS A 148 14.78 15.95 -11.14
N LEU A 149 13.46 16.02 -11.25
CA LEU A 149 12.74 17.23 -11.65
C LEU A 149 12.82 18.35 -10.60
N VAL A 150 12.85 18.00 -9.32
CA VAL A 150 13.04 18.95 -8.19
C VAL A 150 14.47 19.48 -8.12
N SER A 151 15.45 18.73 -8.64
CA SER A 151 16.86 19.18 -8.70
C SER A 151 17.10 20.24 -9.78
N VAL A 152 16.12 20.49 -10.66
CA VAL A 152 16.18 21.52 -11.72
C VAL A 152 15.71 22.88 -11.16
N ARG A 153 16.15 23.96 -11.81
CA ARG A 153 16.04 25.37 -11.39
C ARG A 153 14.63 25.85 -10.97
N GLU A 154 13.55 25.17 -11.38
CA GLU A 154 12.16 25.54 -11.06
C GLU A 154 11.35 24.32 -10.55
N PRO A 155 11.41 24.01 -9.24
CA PRO A 155 10.75 22.84 -8.67
C PRO A 155 9.21 22.92 -8.76
N SER A 156 8.63 24.12 -8.64
CA SER A 156 7.17 24.29 -8.65
C SER A 156 6.52 23.97 -10.00
N LEU A 157 7.19 24.31 -11.11
CA LEU A 157 6.71 24.00 -12.46
C LEU A 157 6.83 22.50 -12.75
N SER A 158 7.97 21.91 -12.36
CA SER A 158 8.23 20.48 -12.43
C SER A 158 7.14 19.65 -11.74
N VAL A 159 6.76 20.02 -10.52
CA VAL A 159 5.72 19.32 -9.76
C VAL A 159 4.35 19.45 -10.43
N TYR A 160 4.02 20.63 -10.96
CA TYR A 160 2.76 20.83 -11.69
C TYR A 160 2.67 19.99 -12.96
N LEU A 161 3.73 19.96 -13.77
CA LEU A 161 3.78 19.12 -14.98
C LEU A 161 3.70 17.62 -14.64
N PHE A 162 4.30 17.21 -13.52
CA PHE A 162 4.22 15.84 -13.04
C PHE A 162 2.79 15.47 -12.59
N ASP A 163 2.09 16.39 -11.91
CA ASP A 163 0.69 16.17 -11.54
C ASP A 163 -0.22 16.02 -12.78
N GLU A 164 -0.05 16.88 -13.79
CA GLU A 164 -0.76 16.76 -15.08
C GLU A 164 -0.48 15.42 -15.78
N PHE A 165 0.75 14.91 -15.69
CA PHE A 165 1.09 13.59 -16.20
C PHE A 165 0.38 12.48 -15.42
N LEU A 166 0.31 12.58 -14.09
CA LEU A 166 -0.42 11.61 -13.25
C LEU A 166 -1.92 11.61 -13.52
N GLN A 167 -2.53 12.75 -13.84
CA GLN A 167 -3.96 12.83 -14.16
C GLN A 167 -4.33 12.03 -15.42
N LYS A 168 -3.42 11.99 -16.40
CA LYS A 168 -3.62 11.35 -17.71
C LYS A 168 -3.42 9.83 -17.70
N GLN A 169 -2.82 9.29 -16.65
CA GLN A 169 -2.73 7.84 -16.39
C GLN A 169 -4.04 7.30 -15.83
#